data_AF-A0A7S2HXS9-F1
#
_entry.id   AF-A0A7S2HXS9-F1
#
_cell.length_a   1.000
_cell.length_b   1.000
_cell.length_c   1.000
_cell.angle_alpha   90.00
_cell.angle_beta   90.00
_cell.angle_gamma   90.00
#
_symmetry.space_group_name_H-M   'P 1'
#
loop_
_entity.id
_entity.type
_entity.pdbx_description
1 polymer ?
#
loop_
_entity_poly.entity_id
_entity_poly.type
_entity_poly.pdbx_seq_one_letter_code
_entity_poly.pdbx_strand_id
1 'polypeptide(L)'
;MACASRMPGLPEPYEVMGVSKEEYDSSASLQEAHAYLEACGVPRLMESLLARVVLDKPQDLRQYLVQRLQEMQDGGGSPSMGCFTEEDLSTMFDMWDALKVGALPAPKVAESLRALGCSRGKEDDVVAGFVGSLDASVDKPTFIKIVRAQLEACFSSPAFQGKA
;
A
#
# COMPACT_ATOMS: atom_id res chain seq x y z
N MET A 1 -22.38 -17.43 -16.06
CA MET A 1 -20.94 -17.10 -15.98
C MET A 1 -20.81 -15.60 -16.02
N ALA A 2 -20.70 -14.96 -14.87
CA ALA A 2 -20.52 -13.50 -14.80
C ALA A 2 -19.04 -13.20 -15.04
N CYS A 3 -18.72 -12.55 -16.17
CA CYS A 3 -17.41 -11.92 -16.35
C CYS A 3 -17.32 -10.79 -15.33
N ALA A 4 -16.53 -10.98 -14.28
CA ALA A 4 -16.12 -9.90 -13.40
C ALA A 4 -15.40 -8.86 -14.25
N SER A 5 -16.05 -7.73 -14.50
CA SER A 5 -15.45 -6.60 -15.20
C SER A 5 -14.24 -6.12 -14.39
N ARG A 6 -13.03 -6.43 -14.88
CA ARG A 6 -11.75 -6.07 -14.26
C ARG A 6 -11.60 -4.54 -14.24
N MET A 7 -10.95 -4.01 -13.21
CA MET A 7 -10.76 -2.57 -13.02
C MET A 7 -10.07 -1.92 -14.24
N PRO A 8 -10.55 -0.77 -14.75
CA PRO A 8 -9.87 -0.07 -15.84
C PRO A 8 -8.48 0.43 -15.40
N GLY A 9 -7.44 0.11 -16.18
CA GLY A 9 -6.08 0.62 -16.01
C GLY A 9 -5.09 -0.28 -15.26
N LEU A 10 -5.46 -1.52 -14.91
CA LEU A 10 -4.47 -2.51 -14.46
C LEU A 10 -3.79 -3.17 -15.66
N PRO A 11 -2.47 -3.42 -15.60
CA PRO A 11 -1.77 -4.15 -16.65
C PRO A 11 -2.40 -5.53 -16.84
N GLU A 12 -2.55 -5.92 -18.10
CA GLU A 12 -3.11 -7.23 -18.44
C GLU A 12 -2.12 -8.35 -18.06
N PRO A 13 -2.59 -9.59 -17.81
CA PRO A 13 -1.71 -10.68 -17.35
C PRO A 13 -0.51 -10.94 -18.25
N TYR A 14 -0.70 -10.84 -19.57
CA TYR A 14 0.37 -11.00 -20.55
C TYR A 14 1.39 -9.85 -20.50
N GLU A 15 0.96 -8.63 -20.14
CA GLU A 15 1.85 -7.47 -19.96
C GLU A 15 2.71 -7.62 -18.70
N VAL A 16 2.12 -8.09 -17.59
CA VAL A 16 2.85 -8.39 -16.36
C VAL A 16 3.91 -9.47 -16.61
N MET A 17 3.58 -10.47 -17.41
CA MET A 17 4.48 -11.55 -17.78
C MET A 17 5.48 -11.18 -18.89
N GLY A 18 5.31 -10.02 -19.55
CA GLY A 18 6.19 -9.55 -20.62
C GLY A 18 6.13 -10.39 -21.91
N VAL A 19 5.00 -11.04 -22.18
CA VAL A 19 4.79 -11.91 -23.35
C VAL A 19 3.66 -11.40 -24.24
N SER A 20 3.58 -11.88 -25.48
CA SER A 20 2.44 -11.57 -26.33
C SER A 20 1.15 -12.21 -25.80
N LYS A 21 0.00 -11.63 -26.16
CA LYS A 21 -1.30 -12.17 -25.75
C LYS A 21 -1.51 -13.58 -26.29
N GLU A 22 -1.09 -13.83 -27.52
CA GLU A 22 -1.21 -15.13 -28.18
C GLU A 22 -0.35 -16.20 -27.49
N GLU A 23 0.85 -15.85 -27.04
CA GLU A 23 1.72 -16.76 -26.26
C GLU A 23 1.15 -17.05 -24.87
N TYR A 24 0.57 -16.05 -24.21
CA TYR A 24 -0.07 -16.23 -22.91
C TYR A 24 -1.33 -17.11 -23.00
N ASP A 25 -2.18 -16.88 -24.00
CA ASP A 25 -3.43 -17.61 -24.18
C ASP A 25 -3.17 -19.07 -24.62
N SER A 26 -2.07 -19.33 -25.33
CA SER A 26 -1.71 -20.66 -25.83
C SER A 26 -0.96 -21.55 -24.83
N SER A 27 -0.44 -20.99 -23.73
CA SER A 27 0.38 -21.73 -22.76
C SER A 27 -0.26 -21.80 -21.37
N ALA A 28 -0.72 -22.99 -20.98
CA ALA A 28 -1.25 -23.24 -19.65
C ALA A 28 -0.21 -23.00 -18.54
N SER A 29 1.07 -23.29 -18.80
CA SER A 29 2.13 -23.09 -17.81
C SER A 29 2.39 -21.61 -17.50
N LEU A 30 2.20 -20.70 -18.47
CA LEU A 30 2.31 -19.26 -18.23
C LEU A 30 1.16 -18.73 -17.38
N GLN A 31 -0.05 -19.25 -17.58
CA GLN A 31 -1.22 -18.91 -16.78
C GLN A 31 -1.06 -19.41 -15.33
N GLU A 32 -0.55 -20.63 -15.15
CA GLU A 32 -0.23 -21.18 -13.82
C GLU A 32 0.86 -20.36 -13.11
N ALA A 33 1.94 -20.00 -13.83
CA ALA A 33 3.00 -19.16 -13.28
C ALA A 33 2.49 -17.78 -12.86
N HIS A 34 1.70 -17.13 -13.70
CA HIS A 34 1.07 -15.85 -13.36
C HIS A 34 0.16 -15.98 -12.14
N ALA A 35 -0.67 -17.03 -12.08
CA ALA A 35 -1.53 -17.30 -10.92
C ALA A 35 -0.71 -17.51 -9.63
N TYR A 36 0.43 -18.21 -9.72
CA TYR A 36 1.34 -18.39 -8.59
C TYR A 36 1.97 -17.06 -8.13
N LEU A 37 2.47 -16.24 -9.07
CA LEU A 37 3.07 -14.94 -8.75
C LEU A 37 2.07 -14.01 -8.07
N GLU A 38 0.83 -13.96 -8.57
CA GLU A 38 -0.27 -13.21 -7.95
C GLU A 38 -0.63 -13.78 -6.57
N ALA A 39 -0.76 -15.11 -6.46
CA ALA A 39 -1.07 -15.78 -5.20
C ALA A 39 0.01 -15.62 -4.14
N CYS A 40 1.27 -15.40 -4.53
CA CYS A 40 2.37 -15.09 -3.62
C CYS A 40 2.62 -13.59 -3.45
N GLY A 41 1.89 -12.72 -4.17
CA GLY A 41 2.04 -11.27 -4.11
C GLY A 41 3.42 -10.77 -4.57
N VAL A 42 4.14 -11.54 -5.39
CA VAL A 42 5.51 -11.22 -5.83
C VAL A 42 5.58 -9.90 -6.60
N PRO A 43 4.67 -9.59 -7.55
CA PRO A 43 4.70 -8.31 -8.28
C PRO A 43 4.62 -7.11 -7.33
N ARG A 44 3.71 -7.13 -6.36
CA ARG A 44 3.53 -6.04 -5.38
C ARG A 44 4.72 -5.89 -4.44
N LEU A 45 5.31 -7.00 -4.02
CA LEU A 45 6.53 -6.98 -3.21
C LEU A 45 7.66 -6.31 -4.00
N MET A 46 7.83 -6.68 -5.26
CA MET A 46 8.83 -6.10 -6.15
C MET A 46 8.60 -4.60 -6.37
N GLU A 47 7.37 -4.17 -6.65
CA GLU A 47 7.02 -2.75 -6.76
C GLU A 47 7.39 -1.96 -5.51
N SER A 48 7.07 -2.49 -4.32
CA SER A 48 7.37 -1.84 -3.04
C SER A 48 8.87 -1.71 -2.81
N LEU A 49 9.64 -2.77 -3.11
CA LEU A 49 11.09 -2.78 -2.96
C LEU A 49 11.76 -1.82 -3.94
N LEU A 50 11.32 -1.81 -5.20
CA LEU A 50 11.87 -0.93 -6.23
C LEU A 50 11.51 0.53 -5.98
N ALA A 51 10.32 0.83 -5.48
CA ALA A 51 9.96 2.19 -5.06
C ALA A 51 10.93 2.73 -3.99
N ARG A 52 11.26 1.90 -2.99
CA ARG A 52 12.24 2.26 -1.95
C ARG A 52 13.66 2.41 -2.52
N VAL A 53 14.08 1.54 -3.43
CA VAL A 53 15.37 1.65 -4.10
C VAL A 53 15.51 2.98 -4.85
N VAL A 54 14.46 3.42 -5.55
CA VAL A 54 14.47 4.70 -6.29
C VAL A 54 14.56 5.90 -5.35
N LEU A 55 13.93 5.81 -4.17
CA LEU A 55 13.95 6.86 -3.14
C LEU A 55 15.31 6.92 -2.43
N ASP A 56 15.78 5.80 -1.89
CA ASP A 56 16.98 5.73 -1.05
C ASP A 56 18.28 5.78 -1.86
N LYS A 57 18.23 5.38 -3.14
CA LYS A 57 19.38 5.31 -4.07
C LYS A 57 20.63 4.67 -3.44
N PRO A 58 20.52 3.41 -2.96
CA PRO A 58 21.62 2.74 -2.28
C PRO A 58 22.81 2.50 -3.24
N GLN A 59 24.03 2.51 -2.70
CA GLN A 59 25.23 2.20 -3.49
C GLN A 59 25.32 0.71 -3.88
N ASP A 60 24.90 -0.18 -2.98
CA ASP A 60 24.78 -1.63 -3.23
C ASP A 60 23.31 -2.04 -3.20
N LEU A 61 22.74 -2.26 -4.38
CA LEU A 61 21.36 -2.68 -4.57
C LEU A 61 21.08 -4.06 -3.97
N ARG A 62 22.02 -5.00 -4.12
CA ARG A 62 21.80 -6.40 -3.72
C ARG A 62 21.77 -6.49 -2.21
N GLN A 63 22.75 -5.90 -1.54
CA GLN A 63 22.80 -5.89 -0.09
C GLN A 63 21.59 -5.18 0.51
N TYR A 64 21.20 -4.04 -0.07
CA TYR A 64 20.02 -3.29 0.37
C TYR A 64 18.74 -4.12 0.28
N LEU A 65 18.48 -4.77 -0.85
CA LEU A 65 17.28 -5.60 -1.03
C LEU A 65 17.25 -6.80 -0.09
N VAL A 66 18.37 -7.47 0.11
CA VAL A 66 18.48 -8.61 1.06
C VAL A 66 18.16 -8.15 2.47
N GLN A 67 18.73 -7.02 2.90
CA GLN A 67 18.45 -6.47 4.23
C GLN A 67 16.97 -6.14 4.40
N ARG A 68 16.32 -5.48 3.42
CA ARG A 68 14.90 -5.16 3.51
C ARG A 68 14.01 -6.38 3.57
N LEU A 69 14.32 -7.42 2.78
CA LEU A 69 13.59 -8.69 2.84
C LEU A 69 13.75 -9.38 4.20
N GLN A 70 14.94 -9.33 4.79
CA GLN A 70 15.21 -9.86 6.13
C GLN A 70 14.37 -9.11 7.18
N GLU A 71 14.36 -7.77 7.14
CA GLU A 71 13.55 -6.93 8.04
C GLU A 71 12.05 -7.26 7.93
N MET A 72 11.54 -7.50 6.71
CA MET A 72 10.14 -7.88 6.50
C MET A 72 9.83 -9.29 7.04
N GLN A 73 10.78 -10.21 6.93
CA GLN A 73 10.65 -11.57 7.47
C GLN A 73 10.67 -11.56 9.00
N ASP A 74 11.60 -10.82 9.61
CA ASP A 74 11.77 -10.70 11.06
C ASP A 74 10.58 -9.95 11.70
N GLY A 75 9.98 -9.00 10.98
CA GLY A 75 8.76 -8.30 11.36
C GLY A 75 7.47 -9.14 11.32
N GLY A 76 7.59 -10.46 11.11
CA GLY A 76 6.48 -11.42 11.19
C GLY A 76 5.37 -11.21 10.15
N GLY A 77 5.67 -10.53 9.04
CA GLY A 77 4.66 -10.26 8.01
C GLY A 77 3.71 -9.12 8.32
N SER A 78 4.13 -8.17 9.15
CA SER A 78 3.35 -6.95 9.41
C SER A 78 2.95 -6.29 8.09
N PRO A 79 1.70 -5.81 7.94
CA PRO A 79 1.22 -5.24 6.68
C PRO A 79 2.15 -4.11 6.22
N SER A 80 2.60 -4.18 4.98
CA SER A 80 3.47 -3.15 4.42
C SER A 80 2.68 -1.84 4.24
N MET A 81 3.26 -0.70 4.60
CA MET A 81 2.77 0.63 4.18
C MET A 81 3.38 1.05 2.83
N GLY A 82 3.94 0.12 2.05
CA GLY A 82 4.67 0.41 0.83
C GLY A 82 6.01 1.08 1.12
N CYS A 83 6.26 2.24 0.52
CA CYS A 83 7.48 3.03 0.77
C CYS A 83 7.40 3.92 2.01
N PHE A 84 6.21 4.12 2.60
CA PHE A 84 6.04 5.02 3.73
C PHE A 84 6.54 4.41 5.04
N THR A 85 7.09 5.27 5.88
CA THR A 85 7.56 4.97 7.24
C THR A 85 6.68 5.68 8.28
N GLU A 86 6.81 5.29 9.55
CA GLU A 86 6.13 6.01 10.63
C GLU A 86 6.59 7.47 10.75
N GLU A 87 7.86 7.72 10.42
CA GLU A 87 8.44 9.06 10.41
C GLU A 87 7.78 9.94 9.34
N ASP A 88 7.48 9.38 8.16
CA ASP A 88 6.75 10.09 7.11
C ASP A 88 5.35 10.49 7.57
N LEU A 89 4.63 9.60 8.26
CA LEU A 89 3.30 9.88 8.80
C LEU A 89 3.34 10.93 9.91
N SER A 90 4.35 10.84 10.78
CA SER A 90 4.63 11.83 11.82
C SER A 90 4.91 13.21 11.21
N THR A 91 5.74 13.25 10.17
CA THR A 91 6.10 14.47 9.45
C THR A 91 4.89 15.07 8.76
N MET A 92 4.05 14.24 8.12
CA MET A 92 2.81 14.69 7.49
C MET A 92 1.86 15.37 8.48
N PHE A 93 1.71 14.79 9.69
CA PHE A 93 0.94 15.45 10.75
C PHE A 93 1.54 16.81 11.12
N ASP A 94 2.85 16.87 11.32
CA ASP A 94 3.54 18.09 11.74
C ASP A 94 3.48 19.19 10.69
N MET A 95 3.36 18.84 9.40
CA MET A 95 3.14 19.78 8.30
C MET A 95 1.73 20.40 8.35
N TRP A 96 0.72 19.61 8.69
CA TRP A 96 -0.65 20.11 8.86
C TRP A 96 -0.80 20.91 10.16
N ASP A 97 -0.15 20.48 11.24
CA ASP A 97 -0.13 21.16 12.53
C ASP A 97 1.01 22.18 12.62
N ALA A 98 1.07 23.10 11.66
CA ALA A 98 2.11 24.12 11.58
C ALA A 98 2.14 25.03 12.82
N LEU A 99 0.99 25.22 13.47
CA LEU A 99 0.84 26.02 14.69
C LEU A 99 1.12 25.24 15.99
N LYS A 100 1.45 23.94 15.91
CA LYS A 100 1.76 23.08 17.06
C LYS A 100 0.64 23.04 18.10
N VAL A 101 -0.60 22.99 17.64
CA VAL A 101 -1.81 22.83 18.48
C VAL A 101 -1.89 21.40 19.04
N GLY A 102 -1.30 20.42 18.34
CA GLY A 102 -1.29 19.01 18.72
C GLY A 102 -2.51 18.23 18.23
N ALA A 103 -3.42 18.85 17.46
CA ALA A 103 -4.60 18.21 16.92
C ALA A 103 -5.03 18.81 15.58
N LEU A 104 -5.59 17.98 14.71
CA LEU A 104 -6.10 18.35 13.39
C LEU A 104 -7.61 18.16 13.31
N PRO A 105 -8.36 19.05 12.63
CA PRO A 105 -9.76 18.79 12.31
C PRO A 105 -9.91 17.53 11.45
N ALA A 106 -10.93 16.70 11.69
CA ALA A 106 -11.22 15.52 10.88
C ALA A 106 -11.24 15.74 9.35
N PRO A 107 -11.74 16.88 8.80
CA PRO A 107 -11.64 17.17 7.37
C PRO A 107 -10.20 17.24 6.83
N LYS A 108 -9.21 17.63 7.66
CA LYS A 108 -7.79 17.62 7.28
C LYS A 108 -7.21 16.22 7.22
N VAL A 109 -7.72 15.31 8.04
CA VAL A 109 -7.38 13.88 7.94
C VAL A 109 -7.91 13.30 6.63
N ALA A 110 -9.15 13.62 6.26
CA ALA A 110 -9.74 13.19 4.99
C ALA A 110 -8.99 13.76 3.77
N GLU A 111 -8.58 15.04 3.83
CA GLU A 111 -7.73 15.67 2.80
C GLU A 111 -6.38 14.94 2.64
N SER A 112 -5.78 14.50 3.74
CA SER A 112 -4.54 13.72 3.72
C SER A 112 -4.73 12.35 3.05
N LEU A 113 -5.82 11.65 3.38
CA LEU A 113 -6.14 10.36 2.76
C LEU A 113 -6.40 10.49 1.25
N ARG A 114 -7.03 11.59 0.84
CA ARG A 114 -7.25 11.93 -0.57
C ARG A 114 -5.94 12.20 -1.30
N ALA A 115 -5.03 12.97 -0.68
CA ALA A 115 -3.72 13.27 -1.24
C ALA A 115 -2.85 12.01 -1.43
N LEU A 116 -2.97 11.05 -0.51
CA LEU A 116 -2.31 9.75 -0.61
C LEU A 116 -3.01 8.77 -1.57
N GLY A 117 -4.22 9.10 -2.04
CA GLY A 117 -5.00 8.24 -2.92
C GLY A 117 -5.49 6.95 -2.26
N CYS A 118 -5.55 6.90 -0.92
CA CYS A 118 -5.83 5.66 -0.20
C CYS A 118 -7.32 5.26 -0.23
N SER A 119 -8.23 6.23 -0.24
CA SER A 119 -9.67 5.98 -0.14
C SER A 119 -10.37 6.72 -1.27
N ARG A 120 -10.58 6.05 -2.41
CA ARG A 120 -11.22 6.59 -3.62
C ARG A 120 -12.66 7.09 -3.38
N GLY A 121 -12.83 8.28 -2.78
CA GLY A 121 -14.13 8.90 -2.50
C GLY A 121 -14.84 8.41 -1.24
N LYS A 122 -14.13 7.76 -0.31
CA LYS A 122 -14.67 7.28 0.99
C LYS A 122 -13.87 7.81 2.18
N GLU A 123 -13.11 8.88 1.98
CA GLU A 123 -12.21 9.45 2.99
C GLU A 123 -12.99 9.87 4.23
N ASP A 124 -14.10 10.59 4.04
CA ASP A 124 -14.93 11.12 5.12
C ASP A 124 -15.59 9.98 5.92
N ASP A 125 -16.04 8.91 5.25
CA ASP A 125 -16.62 7.73 5.90
C ASP A 125 -15.58 6.99 6.75
N VAL A 126 -14.35 6.86 6.24
CA VAL A 126 -13.25 6.24 6.99
C VAL A 126 -12.93 7.05 8.24
N VAL A 127 -12.80 8.37 8.12
CA VAL A 127 -12.51 9.23 9.26
C VAL A 127 -13.66 9.20 10.27
N ALA A 128 -14.91 9.28 9.81
CA ALA A 128 -16.08 9.16 10.68
C ALA A 128 -16.13 7.80 11.41
N GLY A 129 -15.72 6.71 10.77
CA GLY A 129 -15.64 5.38 11.38
C GLY A 129 -14.61 5.28 12.52
N PHE A 130 -13.53 6.06 12.47
CA PHE A 130 -12.49 6.07 13.51
C PHE A 130 -12.79 7.03 14.67
N VAL A 131 -13.35 8.21 14.35
CA VAL A 131 -13.46 9.32 15.32
C VAL A 131 -14.92 9.58 15.75
N GLY A 132 -15.89 8.92 15.11
CA GLY A 132 -17.32 9.00 15.41
C GLY A 132 -18.03 10.26 14.90
N SER A 133 -17.29 11.34 14.62
CA SER A 133 -17.82 12.59 14.07
C SER A 133 -16.77 13.32 13.23
N LEU A 134 -17.23 14.05 12.20
CA LEU A 134 -16.41 14.94 11.37
C LEU A 134 -16.10 16.29 12.03
N ASP A 135 -16.74 16.61 13.16
CA ASP A 135 -16.42 17.80 13.97
C ASP A 135 -15.31 17.52 15.00
N ALA A 136 -14.83 16.28 15.07
CA ALA A 136 -13.83 15.88 16.03
C ALA A 136 -12.42 16.36 15.65
N SER A 137 -11.63 16.65 16.68
CA SER A 137 -10.19 16.90 16.56
C SER A 137 -9.42 15.59 16.71
N VAL A 138 -8.45 15.36 15.85
CA VAL A 138 -7.64 14.13 15.78
C VAL A 138 -6.22 14.47 16.22
N ASP A 139 -5.75 13.81 17.27
CA ASP A 139 -4.37 13.94 17.75
C ASP A 139 -3.38 13.16 16.88
N LYS A 140 -2.08 13.42 17.05
CA LYS A 140 -1.02 12.80 16.26
C LYS A 140 -1.06 11.26 16.28
N PRO A 141 -1.21 10.58 17.44
CA PRO A 141 -1.32 9.13 17.48
C PRO A 141 -2.52 8.60 16.69
N THR A 142 -3.69 9.24 16.81
CA THR A 142 -4.89 8.81 16.10
C THR A 142 -4.76 9.05 14.60
N PHE A 143 -4.16 10.16 14.18
CA PHE A 143 -3.86 10.43 12.77
C PHE A 143 -2.96 9.33 12.18
N ILE A 144 -1.83 9.02 12.84
CA ILE A 144 -0.91 7.98 12.38
C ILE A 144 -1.64 6.64 12.29
N LYS A 145 -2.48 6.30 13.26
CA LYS A 145 -3.27 5.07 13.25
C LYS A 145 -4.22 4.99 12.05
N ILE A 146 -4.95 6.07 11.75
CA ILE A 146 -5.89 6.13 10.61
C ILE A 146 -5.13 5.96 9.30
N VAL A 147 -4.09 6.77 9.09
CA VAL A 147 -3.33 6.78 7.82
C VAL A 147 -2.59 5.47 7.62
N ARG A 148 -1.95 4.93 8.67
CA ARG A 148 -1.33 3.60 8.65
C ARG A 148 -2.33 2.54 8.20
N ALA A 149 -3.49 2.45 8.84
CA ALA A 149 -4.48 1.43 8.50
C ALA A 149 -4.93 1.51 7.04
N GLN A 150 -5.05 2.72 6.48
CA GLN A 150 -5.42 2.90 5.07
C GLN A 150 -4.27 2.55 4.12
N LEU A 151 -3.03 2.95 4.43
CA LEU A 151 -1.87 2.55 3.64
C LEU A 151 -1.67 1.04 3.67
N GLU A 152 -1.73 0.43 4.85
CA GLU A 152 -1.69 -1.01 5.02
C GLU A 152 -2.81 -1.69 4.19
N ALA A 153 -4.03 -1.16 4.16
CA ALA A 153 -5.10 -1.70 3.33
C ALA A 153 -4.81 -1.58 1.82
N CYS A 154 -4.18 -0.48 1.38
CA CYS A 154 -3.78 -0.30 -0.02
C CYS A 154 -2.68 -1.28 -0.45
N PHE A 155 -1.73 -1.54 0.45
CA PHE A 155 -0.53 -2.33 0.17
C PHE A 155 -0.61 -3.78 0.68
N SER A 156 -1.65 -4.14 1.43
CA SER A 156 -1.90 -5.53 1.84
C SER A 156 -2.26 -6.37 0.64
N SER A 157 -1.54 -7.48 0.48
CA SER A 157 -1.95 -8.57 -0.39
C SER A 157 -2.91 -9.49 0.36
N PRO A 158 -4.03 -9.93 -0.24
CA PRO A 158 -4.86 -11.00 0.34
C PRO A 158 -4.09 -12.34 0.50
N ALA A 159 -2.88 -12.46 -0.07
CA ALA A 159 -2.02 -13.63 0.05
C ALA A 159 -1.27 -13.77 1.39
N PHE A 160 -1.05 -12.67 2.11
CA PHE A 160 -0.24 -12.67 3.35
C PHE A 160 -1.09 -12.81 4.62
N GLN A 161 -2.41 -13.00 4.48
CA GLN A 161 -3.22 -13.51 5.59
C GLN A 161 -2.82 -14.97 5.81
N GLY A 162 -1.78 -15.15 6.63
CA GLY A 162 -1.34 -16.45 7.11
C GLY A 162 -2.56 -17.23 7.57
N LYS A 163 -2.85 -18.35 6.89
CA LYS A 163 -3.63 -19.40 7.50
C LYS A 163 -2.87 -19.81 8.75
N ALA A 164 -3.44 -19.47 9.91
CA ALA A 164 -3.15 -20.16 11.15
C ALA A 164 -3.45 -21.66 10.99
#